data_AF-A0A0F9MV06-F1
#
_entry.id   AF-A0A0F9MV06-F1
#
_cell.length_a   1.000
_cell.length_b   1.000
_cell.length_c   1.000
_cell.angle_alpha   90.00
_cell.angle_beta   90.00
_cell.angle_gamma   90.00
#
_symmetry.space_group_name_H-M   'P 1'
#
loop_
_entity.id
_entity.type
_entity.pdbx_description
1 polymer ?
#
loop_
_entity_poly.entity_id
_entity_poly.type
_entity_poly.pdbx_seq_one_letter_code
_entity_poly.pdbx_strand_id
1 'polypeptide(L)'
;MIDHWRRSALEKAYLDALAQIPEQLYPSAEEHHQTLQTLEQIAALLDGLKAKVRTAFLLYQLGGMTHAQIAKQLGVSSRTVERHVADALFHCYQLRYREN
;
A
#
# COMPACT_ATOMS: atom_id res chain seq x y z
N MET A 1 -20.72 -0.12 -3.74
CA MET A 1 -20.34 -0.89 -4.95
C MET A 1 -18.82 -0.92 -5.13
N ILE A 2 -18.11 0.21 -4.97
CA ILE A 2 -16.62 0.28 -5.07
C ILE A 2 -15.91 -0.58 -4.00
N ASP A 3 -16.40 -0.59 -2.76
CA ASP A 3 -15.75 -1.35 -1.67
C ASP A 3 -15.75 -2.87 -1.87
N HIS A 4 -16.85 -3.44 -2.38
CA HIS A 4 -16.90 -4.88 -2.63
C HIS A 4 -15.89 -5.29 -3.71
N TRP A 5 -15.78 -4.52 -4.80
CA TRP A 5 -14.80 -4.78 -5.84
C TRP A 5 -13.36 -4.66 -5.33
N ARG A 6 -13.09 -3.65 -4.49
CA ARG A 6 -11.78 -3.45 -3.84
C ARG A 6 -11.42 -4.63 -2.92
N ARG A 7 -12.37 -5.06 -2.08
CA ARG A 7 -12.21 -6.21 -1.18
C ARG A 7 -11.95 -7.50 -1.96
N SER A 8 -12.77 -7.79 -2.97
CA SER A 8 -12.60 -8.99 -3.80
C SER A 8 -11.27 -8.98 -4.56
N ALA A 9 -10.82 -7.83 -5.05
CA ALA A 9 -9.51 -7.71 -5.70
C ALA A 9 -8.34 -7.97 -4.72
N LEU A 10 -8.45 -7.49 -3.49
CA LEU A 10 -7.43 -7.71 -2.47
C LEU A 10 -7.36 -9.19 -2.05
N GLU A 11 -8.52 -9.81 -1.82
CA GLU A 11 -8.62 -11.23 -1.46
C GLU A 11 -8.07 -12.13 -2.58
N LYS A 12 -8.43 -11.83 -3.83
CA LYS A 12 -7.85 -12.47 -5.03
C LYS A 12 -6.33 -12.39 -5.03
N ALA A 13 -5.77 -11.18 -4.87
CA ALA A 13 -4.33 -10.97 -4.88
C ALA A 13 -3.60 -11.69 -3.73
N TYR A 14 -4.23 -11.76 -2.55
CA TYR A 14 -3.68 -12.48 -1.42
C TYR A 14 -3.65 -13.99 -1.65
N LEU A 15 -4.74 -14.57 -2.18
CA LEU A 15 -4.79 -15.99 -2.54
C LEU A 15 -3.78 -16.33 -3.65
N ASP A 16 -3.63 -15.45 -4.64
CA ASP A 16 -2.64 -15.63 -5.72
C ASP A 16 -1.20 -15.58 -5.19
N ALA A 17 -0.93 -14.80 -4.13
CA ALA A 17 0.37 -14.78 -3.45
C ALA A 17 0.57 -16.03 -2.56
N LEU A 18 -0.47 -16.47 -1.86
CA LEU A 18 -0.44 -17.67 -1.00
C LEU A 18 -0.19 -18.95 -1.83
N ALA A 19 -0.75 -19.01 -3.03
CA ALA A 19 -0.53 -20.11 -3.97
C ALA A 19 0.93 -20.27 -4.42
N GLN A 20 1.81 -19.30 -4.15
CA GLN A 20 3.23 -19.34 -4.49
C GLN A 20 4.10 -19.92 -3.38
N ILE A 21 3.55 -20.19 -2.19
CA ILE A 21 4.28 -20.79 -1.07
C ILE A 21 3.80 -22.22 -0.78
N PRO A 22 4.62 -23.07 -0.14
CA PRO A 22 4.22 -24.42 0.26
C PRO A 22 3.02 -24.42 1.23
N GLU A 23 2.12 -25.39 1.08
CA GLU A 23 0.91 -25.54 1.91
C GLU A 23 1.22 -25.68 3.41
N GLN A 24 2.36 -26.28 3.75
CA GLN A 24 2.82 -26.41 5.14
C GLN A 24 3.13 -25.07 5.82
N LEU A 25 3.31 -24.00 5.04
CA LEU A 25 3.53 -22.64 5.50
C LEU A 25 2.26 -21.79 5.39
N TYR A 26 1.11 -22.39 5.09
CA TYR A 26 -0.13 -21.64 5.01
C TYR A 26 -0.50 -21.10 6.39
N PRO A 27 -0.95 -19.84 6.45
CA PRO A 27 -1.46 -19.27 7.68
C PRO A 27 -2.73 -20.03 8.10
N SER A 28 -2.98 -20.08 9.40
CA SER A 28 -4.28 -20.48 9.93
C SER A 28 -5.39 -19.56 9.42
N ALA A 29 -6.65 -19.99 9.52
CA ALA A 29 -7.80 -19.18 9.13
C ALA A 29 -7.87 -17.83 9.88
N GLU A 30 -7.44 -17.82 11.14
CA GLU A 30 -7.37 -16.60 11.96
C GLU A 30 -6.28 -15.66 11.46
N GLU A 31 -5.07 -16.15 11.22
CA GLU A 31 -3.96 -15.35 10.67
C GLU A 31 -4.29 -14.83 9.27
N HIS A 32 -4.99 -15.62 8.46
CA HIS A 32 -5.50 -15.22 7.15
C HIS A 32 -6.47 -14.04 7.29
N HIS A 33 -7.42 -14.11 8.21
CA HIS A 33 -8.36 -13.03 8.48
C HIS A 33 -7.67 -11.75 8.95
N GLN A 34 -6.75 -11.87 9.92
CA GLN A 34 -5.98 -10.74 10.44
C GLN A 34 -5.11 -10.08 9.37
N THR A 35 -4.51 -10.88 8.49
CA THR A 35 -3.70 -10.40 7.37
C THR A 35 -4.57 -9.59 6.40
N LEU A 36 -5.71 -10.14 5.96
CA LEU A 36 -6.62 -9.44 5.06
C LEU A 36 -7.15 -8.14 5.69
N GLN A 37 -7.57 -8.16 6.96
CA GLN A 37 -8.04 -6.96 7.65
C GLN A 37 -6.96 -5.88 7.71
N THR A 38 -5.71 -6.25 7.97
CA THR A 38 -4.58 -5.31 7.99
C THR A 38 -4.32 -4.72 6.60
N LEU A 39 -4.35 -5.56 5.56
CA LEU A 39 -4.20 -5.11 4.19
C LEU A 39 -5.35 -4.19 3.75
N GLU A 40 -6.58 -4.45 4.17
CA GLU A 40 -7.74 -3.60 3.91
C GLU A 40 -7.58 -2.21 4.54
N GLN A 41 -7.07 -2.14 5.78
CA GLN A 41 -6.77 -0.89 6.48
C GLN A 41 -5.69 -0.09 5.77
N ILE A 42 -4.59 -0.74 5.36
CA ILE A 42 -3.52 -0.10 4.58
C ILE A 42 -4.08 0.42 3.25
N ALA A 43 -4.85 -0.39 2.53
CA ALA A 43 -5.45 0.01 1.26
C ALA A 43 -6.38 1.22 1.43
N ALA A 44 -7.16 1.28 2.52
CA ALA A 44 -8.02 2.41 2.83
C ALA A 44 -7.21 3.69 3.13
N LEU A 45 -6.10 3.59 3.89
CA LEU A 45 -5.20 4.72 4.14
C LEU A 45 -4.56 5.28 2.87
N LEU A 46 -4.43 4.48 1.82
CA LEU A 46 -3.82 4.88 0.55
C LEU A 46 -4.82 5.34 -0.52
N ASP A 47 -6.13 5.14 -0.30
CA ASP A 47 -7.15 5.38 -1.34
C ASP A 47 -7.35 6.87 -1.65
N GLY A 48 -7.16 7.74 -0.64
CA GLY A 48 -7.25 9.20 -0.80
C GLY A 48 -6.04 9.83 -1.52
N LEU A 49 -5.01 9.05 -1.83
CA LEU A 49 -3.81 9.55 -2.50
C LEU A 49 -3.97 9.61 -4.02
N LYS A 50 -3.48 10.70 -4.62
CA LYS A 50 -3.29 10.76 -6.08
C LYS A 50 -2.36 9.65 -6.54
N ALA A 51 -2.62 9.05 -7.70
CA ALA A 51 -1.88 7.88 -8.19
C ALA A 51 -0.35 8.04 -8.19
N LYS A 52 0.19 9.20 -8.61
CA LYS A 52 1.63 9.48 -8.60
C LYS A 52 2.22 9.57 -7.19
N VAL A 53 1.46 10.11 -6.25
CA VAL A 53 1.83 10.21 -4.82
C VAL A 53 1.89 8.82 -4.21
N ARG A 54 0.83 8.02 -4.41
CA ARG A 54 0.76 6.62 -3.97
C ARG A 54 1.90 5.78 -4.54
N THR A 55 2.19 5.93 -5.83
CA THR A 55 3.26 5.19 -6.51
C THR A 55 4.63 5.54 -5.94
N ALA A 56 4.96 6.82 -5.80
CA ALA A 56 6.23 7.25 -5.21
C ALA A 56 6.38 6.74 -3.77
N PHE A 57 5.31 6.82 -2.97
CA PHE A 57 5.31 6.33 -1.60
C PHE A 57 5.55 4.83 -1.50
N LEU A 58 4.87 4.01 -2.30
CA LEU A 58 5.05 2.55 -2.29
C LEU A 58 6.44 2.12 -2.77
N LEU A 59 7.00 2.79 -3.79
CA LEU A 59 8.37 2.51 -4.24
C LEU A 59 9.41 2.84 -3.17
N TYR A 60 9.19 3.89 -2.39
CA TYR A 60 10.04 4.25 -1.26
C TYR A 60 9.89 3.26 -0.11
N GLN A 61 8.66 3.04 0.36
CA GLN A 61 8.39 2.30 1.59
C GLN A 61 8.52 0.78 1.44
N LEU A 62 8.09 0.22 0.31
CA LEU A 62 8.12 -1.22 0.05
C LEU A 62 9.22 -1.60 -0.95
N GLY A 63 9.48 -0.75 -1.94
CA GLY A 63 10.50 -1.00 -2.95
C GLY A 63 11.93 -0.73 -2.48
N GLY A 64 12.13 -0.13 -1.29
CA GLY A 64 13.45 0.22 -0.76
C GLY A 64 14.21 1.23 -1.63
N MET A 65 13.51 1.93 -2.53
CA MET A 65 14.14 2.84 -3.49
C MET A 65 14.40 4.20 -2.87
N THR A 66 15.55 4.79 -3.20
CA THR A 66 15.86 6.19 -2.84
C THR A 66 15.03 7.17 -3.65
N HIS A 67 14.85 8.40 -3.15
CA HIS A 67 14.17 9.48 -3.87
C HIS A 67 14.77 9.71 -5.28
N ALA A 68 16.08 9.59 -5.44
CA ALA A 68 16.76 9.76 -6.72
C ALA A 68 16.42 8.65 -7.73
N GLN A 69 16.35 7.38 -7.29
CA GLN A 69 15.98 6.26 -8.16
C GLN A 69 14.51 6.37 -8.58
N ILE A 70 13.62 6.72 -7.65
CA ILE A 70 12.20 6.94 -7.94
C ILE A 70 12.02 8.11 -8.90
N ALA A 71 12.77 9.20 -8.71
CA ALA A 71 12.72 10.37 -9.58
C ALA A 71 13.05 10.01 -11.03
N LYS A 72 14.10 9.20 -11.24
CA LYS A 72 14.47 8.67 -12.56
C LYS A 72 13.34 7.80 -13.14
N GLN A 73 12.76 6.92 -12.35
CA GLN A 73 11.69 6.02 -12.81
C GLN A 73 10.39 6.77 -13.17
N LEU A 74 10.05 7.83 -12.41
CA LEU A 74 8.82 8.59 -12.60
C LEU A 74 8.99 9.80 -13.54
N GLY A 75 10.21 10.10 -14.01
CA GLY A 75 10.48 11.24 -14.87
C GLY A 75 10.25 12.60 -14.20
N VAL A 76 10.55 12.71 -12.91
CA VAL A 76 10.39 13.94 -12.10
C VAL A 76 11.66 14.25 -11.32
N SER A 77 11.72 15.40 -10.63
CA SER A 77 12.87 15.72 -9.77
C SER A 77 12.84 14.95 -8.45
N SER A 78 14.02 14.71 -7.85
CA SER A 78 14.12 14.12 -6.50
C SER A 78 13.34 14.89 -5.44
N ARG A 79 13.29 16.23 -5.56
CA ARG A 79 12.48 17.09 -4.69
C ARG A 79 10.97 16.88 -4.86
N THR A 80 10.52 16.54 -6.07
CA THR A 80 9.12 16.20 -6.31
C THR A 80 8.76 14.87 -5.65
N VAL A 81 9.66 13.89 -5.70
CA VAL A 81 9.48 12.60 -5.02
C VAL A 81 9.43 12.79 -3.51
N GLU A 82 10.38 13.52 -2.94
CA GLU A 82 10.41 13.83 -1.51
C GLU A 82 9.08 14.46 -1.05
N ARG A 83 8.56 15.43 -1.81
CA ARG A 83 7.24 16.01 -1.55
C ARG A 83 6.12 14.97 -1.65
N HIS A 84 6.11 14.11 -2.67
CA HIS A 84 5.11 13.04 -2.78
C HIS A 84 5.15 12.08 -1.59
N VAL A 85 6.33 11.68 -1.13
CA VAL A 85 6.47 10.80 0.05
C VAL A 85 5.96 11.52 1.30
N ALA A 86 6.32 12.79 1.50
CA ALA A 86 5.84 13.59 2.62
C ALA A 86 4.31 13.77 2.60
N ASP A 87 3.73 14.08 1.44
CA ASP A 87 2.27 14.21 1.26
C ASP A 87 1.55 12.90 1.62
N ALA A 88 2.12 11.75 1.22
CA ALA A 88 1.56 10.43 1.54
C ALA A 88 1.62 10.13 3.04
N LEU A 89 2.77 10.36 3.68
CA LEU A 89 2.93 10.17 5.12
C LEU A 89 1.97 11.06 5.91
N PHE A 90 1.84 12.33 5.51
CA PHE A 90 0.93 13.26 6.15
C PHE A 90 -0.53 12.85 5.99
N HIS A 91 -0.94 12.39 4.80
CA HIS A 91 -2.28 11.86 4.57
C HIS A 91 -2.58 10.66 5.48
N CYS A 92 -1.68 9.69 5.54
CA CYS A 92 -1.83 8.52 6.42
C CYS A 92 -1.89 8.93 7.90
N TYR A 93 -1.06 9.88 8.33
CA TYR A 93 -1.08 10.42 9.68
C TYR A 93 -2.42 11.08 10.00
N GLN A 94 -2.93 11.92 9.09
CA GLN A 94 -4.22 12.58 9.26
C GLN A 94 -5.36 11.56 9.40
N LEU A 95 -5.44 10.55 8.54
CA LEU A 95 -6.50 9.55 8.64
C LEU A 95 -6.41 8.71 9.92
N ARG A 96 -5.19 8.42 10.39
CA ARG A 96 -4.98 7.60 11.59
C ARG A 96 -5.19 8.37 12.90
N TYR A 97 -4.98 9.68 12.92
CA TYR A 97 -4.96 10.47 14.15
C TYR A 97 -5.89 11.70 14.16
N ARG A 98 -6.74 11.91 13.13
CA ARG A 98 -7.81 12.94 13.16
C ARG A 98 -9.07 12.52 13.92
N GLU A 99 -9.08 11.36 14.57
CA GLU A 99 -10.11 11.04 15.56
C GLU A 99 -9.78 11.68 16.90
N ASN A 100 -10.06 12.99 17.02
CA ASN A 100 -10.31 13.69 18.29
C ASN A 100 -11.16 14.94 18.05
#